data_AF-A0A2N0NMM5-F1
#
_entry.id   AF-A0A2N0NMM5-F1
#
_cell.length_a   1.000
_cell.length_b   1.000
_cell.length_c   1.000
_cell.angle_alpha   90.00
_cell.angle_beta   90.00
_cell.angle_gamma   90.00
#
_symmetry.space_group_name_H-M   'P 1'
#
loop_
_entity.id
_entity.type
_entity.pdbx_description
1 polymer ?
#
loop_
_entity_poly.entity_id
_entity_poly.type
_entity_poly.pdbx_seq_one_letter_code
_entity_poly.pdbx_strand_id
1 'polypeptide(L)'
;RYNLKAWKKNWKLIKQKKTLQQVEKELELDAKFTELEEKESSLRTEEEDLVKKNILLEQETTSKLKQLINELNAKLEQKEVVIQQTKQQLEENEKKLKSFTAEQVMEKEILHKEVNELKDELAVKEEDMKQSEKQLEETNMEFKAKEDEAINLKNELNEIRLSLSQIEHKKAKLNNLKKKLEHEKRFTKTGTSGLRKQMDDLKNDLKLSQSKKVEAEAKAKEIENKLKDITKYKEDLLNEQNSRQDYINELQRDKKNLEELETRKSQFKDKQDLY
;
A
#
# COMPACT_ATOMS: atom_id res chain seq x y z
N ARG A 1 -159.50 -2.80 -34.20
CA ARG A 1 -159.47 -2.68 -32.72
C ARG A 1 -158.07 -3.08 -32.24
N TYR A 2 -157.21 -2.14 -31.84
CA TYR A 2 -155.89 -2.46 -31.26
C TYR A 2 -155.99 -2.55 -29.73
N ASN A 3 -155.44 -3.62 -29.14
CA ASN A 3 -155.50 -3.92 -27.70
C ASN A 3 -154.43 -3.13 -26.93
N LEU A 4 -154.77 -1.90 -26.53
CA LEU A 4 -153.91 -0.94 -25.82
C LEU A 4 -153.25 -1.50 -24.54
N LYS A 5 -153.87 -2.50 -23.88
CA LYS A 5 -153.33 -3.13 -22.67
C LYS A 5 -152.05 -3.93 -22.94
N ALA A 6 -151.97 -4.60 -24.09
CA ALA A 6 -150.78 -5.40 -24.46
C ALA A 6 -149.57 -4.51 -24.79
N TRP A 7 -149.79 -3.38 -25.48
CA TRP A 7 -148.73 -2.44 -25.84
C TRP A 7 -148.11 -1.75 -24.60
N LYS A 8 -148.93 -1.29 -23.64
CA LYS A 8 -148.43 -0.74 -22.37
C LYS A 8 -147.59 -1.74 -21.58
N LYS A 9 -148.00 -3.02 -21.54
CA LYS A 9 -147.28 -4.06 -20.82
C LYS A 9 -145.94 -4.38 -21.48
N ASN A 10 -145.91 -4.45 -22.82
CA ASN A 10 -144.69 -4.69 -23.59
C ASN A 10 -143.72 -3.50 -23.53
N TRP A 11 -144.21 -2.26 -23.65
CA TRP A 11 -143.37 -1.06 -23.49
C TRP A 11 -142.73 -0.97 -22.10
N LYS A 12 -143.46 -1.35 -21.04
CA LYS A 12 -142.93 -1.41 -19.67
C LYS A 12 -141.80 -2.44 -19.53
N LEU A 13 -141.95 -3.62 -20.16
CA LEU A 13 -140.92 -4.67 -20.19
C LEU A 13 -139.68 -4.26 -20.99
N ILE A 14 -139.85 -3.61 -22.15
CA ILE A 14 -138.72 -3.11 -22.95
C ILE A 14 -137.94 -2.04 -22.17
N LYS A 15 -138.64 -1.14 -21.48
CA LYS A 15 -138.00 -0.11 -20.66
C LYS A 15 -137.23 -0.72 -19.49
N GLN A 16 -137.81 -1.72 -18.81
CA GLN A 16 -137.15 -2.47 -17.74
C GLN A 16 -135.93 -3.26 -18.22
N LYS A 17 -136.02 -3.90 -19.38
CA LYS A 17 -134.88 -4.62 -20.00
C LYS A 17 -133.73 -3.67 -20.35
N LYS A 18 -134.05 -2.48 -20.87
CA LYS A 18 -133.05 -1.45 -21.20
C LYS A 18 -132.36 -0.90 -19.95
N THR A 19 -133.09 -0.69 -18.86
CA THR A 19 -132.50 -0.30 -17.57
C THR A 19 -131.64 -1.40 -16.96
N LEU A 20 -132.06 -2.67 -17.05
CA LEU A 20 -131.23 -3.79 -16.56
C LEU A 20 -129.93 -3.93 -17.36
N GLN A 21 -129.97 -3.80 -18.68
CA GLN A 21 -128.76 -3.78 -19.52
C GLN A 21 -127.85 -2.57 -19.23
N GLN A 22 -128.40 -1.45 -18.77
CA GLN A 22 -127.62 -0.28 -18.38
C GLN A 22 -126.90 -0.55 -17.04
N VAL A 23 -127.62 -1.08 -16.05
CA VAL A 23 -127.08 -1.44 -14.73
C VAL A 23 -126.03 -2.54 -14.83
N GLU A 24 -126.23 -3.54 -15.70
CA GLU A 24 -125.26 -4.61 -15.94
C GLU A 24 -123.95 -4.09 -16.54
N LYS A 25 -124.03 -3.11 -17.46
CA LYS A 25 -122.84 -2.42 -17.98
C LYS A 25 -122.15 -1.52 -16.96
N GLU A 26 -122.91 -0.85 -16.11
CA GLU A 26 -122.37 -0.03 -15.02
C GLU A 26 -121.65 -0.90 -13.99
N LEU A 27 -122.21 -2.05 -13.60
CA LEU A 27 -121.55 -3.00 -12.71
C LEU A 27 -120.28 -3.61 -13.32
N GLU A 28 -120.26 -3.89 -14.63
CA GLU A 28 -119.07 -4.38 -15.32
C GLU A 28 -117.97 -3.29 -15.44
N LEU A 29 -118.38 -2.03 -15.58
CA LEU A 29 -117.46 -0.88 -15.57
C LEU A 29 -116.91 -0.63 -14.16
N ASP A 30 -117.75 -0.68 -13.13
CA ASP A 30 -117.35 -0.53 -11.73
C ASP A 30 -116.36 -1.61 -11.35
N ALA A 31 -116.61 -2.89 -11.70
CA ALA A 31 -115.68 -3.98 -11.42
C ALA A 31 -114.31 -3.78 -12.11
N LYS A 32 -114.29 -3.28 -13.36
CA LYS A 32 -113.04 -2.91 -14.06
C LYS A 32 -112.34 -1.72 -13.41
N PHE A 33 -113.10 -0.77 -12.88
CA PHE A 33 -112.56 0.37 -12.14
C PHE A 33 -111.91 -0.09 -10.83
N THR A 34 -112.57 -0.97 -10.06
CA THR A 34 -112.00 -1.53 -8.83
C THR A 34 -110.72 -2.32 -9.12
N GLU A 35 -110.71 -3.14 -10.17
CA GLU A 35 -109.52 -3.91 -10.57
C GLU A 35 -108.35 -2.99 -11.00
N LEU A 36 -108.64 -1.89 -11.70
CA LEU A 36 -107.64 -0.89 -12.07
C LEU A 36 -107.11 -0.12 -10.85
N GLU A 37 -107.97 0.20 -9.89
CA GLU A 37 -107.60 0.92 -8.67
C GLU A 37 -106.76 0.05 -7.72
N GLU A 38 -107.07 -1.24 -7.61
CA GLU A 38 -106.24 -2.23 -6.92
C GLU A 38 -104.89 -2.41 -7.61
N LYS A 39 -104.88 -2.47 -8.95
CA LYS A 39 -103.65 -2.57 -9.73
C LYS A 39 -102.79 -1.31 -9.65
N GLU A 40 -103.39 -0.12 -9.66
CA GLU A 40 -102.68 1.14 -9.42
C GLU A 40 -102.07 1.17 -8.03
N SER A 41 -102.83 0.75 -7.01
CA SER A 41 -102.34 0.66 -5.63
C SER A 41 -101.16 -0.30 -5.51
N SER A 42 -101.23 -1.48 -6.13
CA SER A 42 -100.13 -2.45 -6.17
C SER A 42 -98.90 -1.89 -6.90
N LEU A 43 -99.09 -1.22 -8.04
CA LEU A 43 -98.00 -0.64 -8.81
C LEU A 43 -97.33 0.53 -8.07
N ARG A 44 -98.10 1.36 -7.36
CA ARG A 44 -97.55 2.43 -6.50
C ARG A 44 -96.70 1.85 -5.38
N THR A 45 -97.13 0.77 -4.74
CA THR A 45 -96.32 0.12 -3.70
C THR A 45 -95.02 -0.46 -4.27
N GLU A 46 -95.07 -1.06 -5.45
CA GLU A 46 -93.89 -1.60 -6.13
C GLU A 46 -92.92 -0.50 -6.57
N GLU A 47 -93.44 0.63 -7.07
CA GLU A 47 -92.66 1.82 -7.40
C GLU A 47 -91.95 2.39 -6.16
N GLU A 48 -92.66 2.56 -5.04
CA GLU A 48 -92.07 3.07 -3.80
C GLU A 48 -90.95 2.17 -3.26
N ASP A 49 -91.11 0.85 -3.34
CA ASP A 49 -90.09 -0.10 -2.89
C ASP A 49 -88.87 -0.12 -3.81
N LEU A 50 -89.08 -0.01 -5.13
CA LEU A 50 -87.98 0.13 -6.10
C LEU A 50 -87.21 1.43 -5.89
N VAL A 51 -87.89 2.55 -5.62
CA VAL A 51 -87.27 3.84 -5.32
C VAL A 51 -86.43 3.74 -4.04
N LYS A 52 -86.96 3.16 -2.95
CA LYS A 52 -86.20 2.95 -1.71
C LYS A 52 -84.97 2.08 -1.95
N LYS A 53 -85.11 0.99 -2.70
CA LYS A 53 -84.00 0.08 -3.03
C LYS A 53 -82.94 0.79 -3.88
N ASN A 54 -83.34 1.62 -4.83
CA ASN A 54 -82.40 2.41 -5.64
C ASN A 54 -81.64 3.44 -4.80
N ILE A 55 -82.33 4.17 -3.92
CA ILE A 55 -81.68 5.14 -3.00
C ILE A 55 -80.66 4.44 -2.09
N LEU A 56 -81.00 3.28 -1.51
CA LEU A 56 -80.09 2.51 -0.67
C LEU A 56 -78.86 2.02 -1.45
N LEU A 57 -79.06 1.51 -2.67
CA LEU A 57 -77.98 1.07 -3.54
C LEU A 57 -77.06 2.24 -3.95
N GLU A 58 -77.61 3.40 -4.29
CA GLU A 58 -76.84 4.61 -4.60
C GLU A 58 -76.03 5.09 -3.40
N GLN A 59 -76.60 5.08 -2.20
CA GLN A 59 -75.88 5.45 -0.97
C GLN A 59 -74.75 4.46 -0.66
N GLU A 60 -75.02 3.15 -0.75
CA GLU A 60 -74.03 2.11 -0.47
C GLU A 60 -72.88 2.12 -1.49
N THR A 61 -73.20 2.25 -2.78
CA THR A 61 -72.20 2.36 -3.85
C THR A 61 -71.38 3.63 -3.72
N THR A 62 -72.01 4.77 -3.42
CA THR A 62 -71.30 6.05 -3.22
C THR A 62 -70.38 5.98 -1.99
N SER A 63 -70.82 5.35 -0.90
CA SER A 63 -70.02 5.15 0.31
C SER A 63 -68.79 4.26 0.05
N LYS A 64 -69.00 3.10 -0.59
CA LYS A 64 -67.93 2.16 -0.96
C LYS A 64 -66.92 2.80 -1.90
N LEU A 65 -67.38 3.53 -2.92
CA LEU A 65 -66.50 4.24 -3.86
C LEU A 65 -65.68 5.34 -3.18
N LYS A 66 -66.29 6.13 -2.28
CA LYS A 66 -65.56 7.14 -1.50
C LYS A 66 -64.48 6.54 -0.61
N GLN A 67 -64.76 5.42 0.07
CA GLN A 67 -63.74 4.70 0.83
C GLN A 67 -62.58 4.25 -0.07
N LEU A 68 -62.89 3.66 -1.23
CA LEU A 68 -61.88 3.16 -2.16
C LEU A 68 -61.00 4.29 -2.73
N ILE A 69 -61.60 5.45 -3.05
CA ILE A 69 -60.87 6.66 -3.46
C ILE A 69 -59.94 7.15 -2.36
N ASN A 70 -60.41 7.21 -1.12
CA ASN A 70 -59.61 7.67 0.01
C ASN A 70 -58.43 6.72 0.28
N GLU A 71 -58.65 5.40 0.22
CA GLU A 71 -57.58 4.40 0.35
C GLU A 71 -56.54 4.50 -0.77
N LEU A 72 -56.99 4.72 -2.01
CA LEU A 72 -56.08 4.90 -3.16
C LEU A 72 -55.27 6.18 -3.04
N ASN A 73 -55.87 7.29 -2.62
CA ASN A 73 -55.17 8.55 -2.38
C ASN A 73 -54.15 8.43 -1.26
N ALA A 74 -54.50 7.79 -0.14
CA ALA A 74 -53.57 7.55 0.95
C ALA A 74 -52.37 6.68 0.50
N LYS A 75 -52.62 5.63 -0.30
CA LYS A 75 -51.55 4.81 -0.90
C LYS A 75 -50.69 5.62 -1.88
N LEU A 76 -51.29 6.55 -2.63
CA LEU A 76 -50.58 7.41 -3.57
C LEU A 76 -49.65 8.37 -2.83
N GLU A 77 -50.16 9.10 -1.82
CA GLU A 77 -49.37 10.01 -0.99
C GLU A 77 -48.21 9.28 -0.30
N GLN A 78 -48.48 8.09 0.25
CA GLN A 78 -47.43 7.28 0.88
C GLN A 78 -46.33 6.90 -0.13
N LYS A 79 -46.71 6.47 -1.34
CA LYS A 79 -45.74 6.17 -2.41
C LYS A 79 -44.96 7.40 -2.84
N GLU A 80 -45.59 8.56 -2.90
CA GLU A 80 -44.95 9.81 -3.29
C GLU A 80 -43.90 10.26 -2.26
N VAL A 81 -44.21 10.12 -0.97
CA VAL A 81 -43.24 10.33 0.13
C VAL A 81 -42.06 9.35 0.04
N VAL A 82 -42.33 8.06 -0.20
CA VAL A 82 -41.26 7.05 -0.35
C VAL A 82 -40.37 7.36 -1.56
N ILE A 83 -40.96 7.80 -2.69
CA ILE A 83 -40.20 8.21 -3.89
C ILE A 83 -39.32 9.42 -3.58
N GLN A 84 -39.83 10.44 -2.88
CA GLN A 84 -39.07 11.62 -2.47
C GLN A 84 -37.88 11.24 -1.58
N GLN A 85 -38.10 10.39 -0.57
CA GLN A 85 -37.05 9.89 0.33
C GLN A 85 -35.99 9.09 -0.43
N THR A 86 -36.41 8.20 -1.32
CA THR A 86 -35.49 7.39 -2.14
C THR A 86 -34.64 8.28 -3.06
N LYS A 87 -35.24 9.32 -3.64
CA LYS A 87 -34.53 10.29 -4.48
C LYS A 87 -33.47 11.06 -3.70
N GLN A 88 -33.79 11.52 -2.48
CA GLN A 88 -32.80 12.17 -1.60
C GLN A 88 -31.64 11.23 -1.25
N GLN A 89 -31.93 9.98 -0.87
CA GLN A 89 -30.89 9.00 -0.56
C GLN A 89 -30.00 8.71 -1.78
N LEU A 90 -30.59 8.61 -2.98
CA LEU A 90 -29.84 8.41 -4.21
C LEU A 90 -28.87 9.56 -4.46
N GLU A 91 -29.32 10.80 -4.29
CA GLU A 91 -28.50 12.00 -4.49
C GLU A 91 -27.35 12.11 -3.47
N GLU A 92 -27.61 11.78 -2.20
CA GLU A 92 -26.56 11.70 -1.17
C GLU A 92 -25.52 10.62 -1.49
N ASN A 93 -25.98 9.45 -1.90
CA ASN A 93 -25.10 8.34 -2.28
C ASN A 93 -24.26 8.70 -3.52
N GLU A 94 -24.85 9.38 -4.52
CA GLU A 94 -24.12 9.85 -5.69
C GLU A 94 -23.04 10.88 -5.33
N LYS A 95 -23.32 11.81 -4.41
CA LYS A 95 -22.34 12.77 -3.90
C LYS A 95 -21.19 12.06 -3.17
N LYS A 96 -21.50 11.09 -2.29
CA LYS A 96 -20.49 10.29 -1.57
C LYS A 96 -19.60 9.49 -2.52
N LEU A 97 -20.18 8.89 -3.56
CA LEU A 97 -19.44 8.16 -4.59
C LEU A 97 -18.48 9.09 -5.33
N LYS A 98 -18.95 10.27 -5.77
CA LYS A 98 -18.10 11.25 -6.46
C LYS A 98 -16.95 11.73 -5.58
N SER A 99 -17.17 12.01 -4.30
CA SER A 99 -16.10 12.42 -3.38
C SER A 99 -15.09 11.31 -3.15
N PHE A 100 -15.56 10.08 -2.96
CA PHE A 100 -14.69 8.91 -2.77
C PHE A 100 -13.80 8.65 -4.00
N THR A 101 -14.37 8.73 -5.21
CA THR A 101 -13.58 8.59 -6.45
C THR A 101 -12.56 9.71 -6.61
N ALA A 102 -12.90 10.96 -6.29
CA ALA A 102 -11.97 12.09 -6.38
C ALA A 102 -10.79 11.93 -5.41
N GLU A 103 -11.06 11.50 -4.17
CA GLU A 103 -10.03 11.26 -3.15
C GLU A 103 -9.06 10.15 -3.56
N GLN A 104 -9.58 9.01 -4.07
CA GLN A 104 -8.75 7.93 -4.59
C GLN A 104 -7.87 8.34 -5.78
N VAL A 105 -8.38 9.19 -6.68
CA VAL A 105 -7.59 9.68 -7.82
C VAL A 105 -6.45 10.59 -7.34
N MET A 106 -6.70 11.50 -6.40
CA MET A 106 -5.66 12.36 -5.83
C MET A 106 -4.61 11.55 -5.07
N GLU A 107 -5.02 10.59 -4.24
CA GLU A 107 -4.10 9.71 -3.51
C GLU A 107 -3.19 8.93 -4.47
N LYS A 108 -3.75 8.42 -5.57
CA LYS A 108 -2.98 7.73 -6.62
C LYS A 108 -1.95 8.65 -7.28
N GLU A 109 -2.29 9.91 -7.57
CA GLU A 109 -1.35 10.88 -8.15
C GLU A 109 -0.21 11.22 -7.19
N ILE A 110 -0.51 11.40 -5.89
CA ILE A 110 0.49 11.67 -4.85
C ILE A 110 1.46 10.49 -4.74
N LEU A 111 0.93 9.27 -4.58
CA LEU A 111 1.75 8.06 -4.52
C LEU A 111 2.59 7.85 -5.79
N HIS A 112 2.07 8.24 -6.96
CA HIS A 112 2.84 8.15 -8.20
C HIS A 112 4.03 9.11 -8.21
N LYS A 113 3.85 10.35 -7.70
CA LYS A 113 4.95 11.30 -7.55
C LYS A 113 6.00 10.81 -6.54
N GLU A 114 5.57 10.38 -5.36
CA GLU A 114 6.48 9.82 -4.33
C GLU A 114 7.28 8.62 -4.87
N VAL A 115 6.65 7.72 -5.63
CA VAL A 115 7.35 6.60 -6.26
C VAL A 115 8.43 7.08 -7.25
N ASN A 116 8.15 8.12 -8.03
CA ASN A 116 9.11 8.62 -9.00
C ASN A 116 10.28 9.30 -8.29
N GLU A 117 10.01 10.08 -7.24
CA GLU A 117 11.05 10.69 -6.39
C GLU A 117 11.96 9.62 -5.76
N LEU A 118 11.37 8.55 -5.19
CA LEU A 118 12.14 7.43 -4.63
C LEU A 118 12.99 6.69 -5.68
N LYS A 119 12.53 6.62 -6.93
CA LYS A 119 13.31 6.03 -8.03
C LYS A 119 14.50 6.89 -8.42
N ASP A 120 14.32 8.20 -8.47
CA ASP A 120 15.41 9.14 -8.76
C ASP A 120 16.45 9.10 -7.63
N GLU A 121 16.02 9.08 -6.36
CA GLU A 121 16.90 8.91 -5.20
C GLU A 121 17.68 7.58 -5.24
N LEU A 122 17.02 6.49 -5.62
CA LEU A 122 17.67 5.18 -5.77
C LEU A 122 18.78 5.23 -6.84
N ALA A 123 18.51 5.86 -7.99
CA ALA A 123 19.49 5.96 -9.07
C ALA A 123 20.75 6.73 -8.64
N VAL A 124 20.58 7.81 -7.86
CA VAL A 124 21.71 8.55 -7.26
C VAL A 124 22.50 7.65 -6.30
N LYS A 125 21.82 6.97 -5.37
CA LYS A 125 22.46 6.07 -4.41
C LYS A 125 23.20 4.90 -5.07
N GLU A 126 22.68 4.35 -6.16
CA GLU A 126 23.36 3.29 -6.92
C GLU A 126 24.66 3.77 -7.57
N GLU A 127 24.70 5.01 -8.06
CA GLU A 127 25.91 5.59 -8.61
C GLU A 127 26.94 5.89 -7.50
N ASP A 128 26.49 6.44 -6.37
CA ASP A 128 27.32 6.66 -5.18
C ASP A 128 27.93 5.34 -4.66
N MET A 129 27.16 4.25 -4.69
CA MET A 129 27.64 2.91 -4.32
C MET A 129 28.76 2.45 -5.25
N LYS A 130 28.59 2.53 -6.58
CA LYS A 130 29.62 2.15 -7.55
C LYS A 130 30.89 2.98 -7.39
N GLN A 131 30.75 4.29 -7.18
CA GLN A 131 31.88 5.17 -6.94
C GLN A 131 32.62 4.76 -5.66
N SER A 132 31.89 4.45 -4.60
CA SER A 132 32.46 4.01 -3.32
C SER A 132 33.16 2.66 -3.43
N GLU A 133 32.60 1.70 -4.17
CA GLU A 133 33.23 0.40 -4.46
C GLU A 133 34.53 0.56 -5.22
N LYS A 134 34.56 1.45 -6.23
CA LYS A 134 35.78 1.75 -6.99
C LYS A 134 36.87 2.33 -6.09
N GLN A 135 36.52 3.30 -5.25
CA GLN A 135 37.46 3.91 -4.30
C GLN A 135 37.96 2.89 -3.27
N LEU A 136 37.10 1.98 -2.81
CA LEU A 136 37.49 0.89 -1.90
C LEU A 136 38.54 -0.04 -2.55
N GLU A 137 38.36 -0.39 -3.82
CA GLU A 137 39.33 -1.19 -4.57
C GLU A 137 40.68 -0.46 -4.73
N GLU A 138 40.65 0.84 -5.02
CA GLU A 138 41.84 1.69 -5.09
C GLU A 138 42.59 1.71 -3.76
N THR A 139 41.91 1.96 -2.64
CA THR A 139 42.49 1.92 -1.29
C THR A 139 43.08 0.55 -0.95
N ASN A 140 42.42 -0.55 -1.33
CA ASN A 140 42.92 -1.91 -1.12
C ASN A 140 44.21 -2.19 -1.90
N MET A 141 44.30 -1.72 -3.14
CA MET A 141 45.52 -1.83 -3.94
C MET A 141 46.67 -1.04 -3.31
N GLU A 142 46.41 0.17 -2.84
CA GLU A 142 47.42 1.01 -2.18
C GLU A 142 47.90 0.39 -0.87
N PHE A 143 46.99 -0.16 -0.06
CA PHE A 143 47.36 -0.87 1.18
C PHE A 143 48.30 -2.06 0.91
N LYS A 144 48.01 -2.86 -0.11
CA LYS A 144 48.87 -3.99 -0.53
C LYS A 144 50.24 -3.50 -0.98
N ALA A 145 50.30 -2.45 -1.79
CA ALA A 145 51.57 -1.87 -2.22
C ALA A 145 52.42 -1.40 -1.03
N LYS A 146 51.80 -0.77 -0.02
CA LYS A 146 52.47 -0.35 1.22
C LYS A 146 52.92 -1.51 2.08
N GLU A 147 52.19 -2.62 2.07
CA GLU A 147 52.59 -3.86 2.73
C GLU A 147 53.84 -4.48 2.10
N ASP A 148 53.87 -4.57 0.77
CA ASP A 148 55.04 -5.06 0.03
C ASP A 148 56.26 -4.15 0.23
N GLU A 149 56.06 -2.83 0.22
CA GLU A 149 57.10 -1.84 0.53
C GLU A 149 57.69 -2.07 1.94
N ALA A 150 56.84 -2.29 2.95
CA ALA A 150 57.27 -2.56 4.32
C ALA A 150 58.04 -3.88 4.43
N ILE A 151 57.63 -4.94 3.73
CA ILE A 151 58.32 -6.24 3.70
C ILE A 151 59.74 -6.06 3.13
N ASN A 152 59.88 -5.34 2.02
CA ASN A 152 61.17 -5.09 1.38
C ASN A 152 62.10 -4.28 2.30
N LEU A 153 61.60 -3.20 2.90
CA LEU A 153 62.37 -2.39 3.85
C LEU A 153 62.79 -3.19 5.09
N LYS A 154 61.93 -4.09 5.60
CA LYS A 154 62.25 -4.97 6.74
C LYS A 154 63.36 -5.97 6.40
N ASN A 155 63.36 -6.51 5.17
CA ASN A 155 64.43 -7.38 4.70
C ASN A 155 65.76 -6.61 4.59
N GLU A 156 65.74 -5.40 4.02
CA GLU A 156 66.93 -4.56 3.94
C GLU A 156 67.49 -4.21 5.33
N LEU A 157 66.61 -3.91 6.29
CA LEU A 157 67.00 -3.66 7.68
C LEU A 157 67.65 -4.89 8.33
N ASN A 158 67.15 -6.10 8.03
CA ASN A 158 67.75 -7.34 8.53
C ASN A 158 69.16 -7.57 7.96
N GLU A 159 69.38 -7.32 6.68
CA GLU A 159 70.70 -7.42 6.05
C GLU A 159 71.71 -6.43 6.66
N ILE A 160 71.26 -5.21 6.95
CA ILE A 160 72.07 -4.22 7.66
C ILE A 160 72.40 -4.71 9.07
N ARG A 161 71.42 -5.24 9.82
CA ARG A 161 71.64 -5.79 11.17
C ARG A 161 72.63 -6.96 11.18
N LEU A 162 72.55 -7.86 10.20
CA LEU A 162 73.51 -8.95 10.02
C LEU A 162 74.93 -8.41 9.78
N SER A 163 75.06 -7.41 8.91
CA SER A 163 76.34 -6.76 8.61
C SER A 163 76.93 -6.08 9.85
N LEU A 164 76.12 -5.37 10.63
CA LEU A 164 76.55 -4.72 11.88
C LEU A 164 77.01 -5.75 12.93
N SER A 165 76.26 -6.86 13.08
CA SER A 165 76.61 -7.96 13.99
C SER A 165 77.95 -8.61 13.63
N GLN A 166 78.23 -8.80 12.33
CA GLN A 166 79.53 -9.30 11.88
C GLN A 166 80.69 -8.36 12.29
N ILE A 167 80.49 -7.05 12.22
CA ILE A 167 81.48 -6.05 12.65
C ILE A 167 81.72 -6.15 14.16
N GLU A 168 80.67 -6.33 14.96
CA GLU A 168 80.77 -6.52 16.41
C GLU A 168 81.52 -7.81 16.77
N HIS A 169 81.23 -8.91 16.07
CA HIS A 169 81.96 -10.16 16.24
C HIS A 169 83.46 -10.00 15.92
N LYS A 170 83.80 -9.31 14.83
CA LYS A 170 85.20 -8.97 14.50
C LYS A 170 85.86 -8.14 15.61
N LYS A 171 85.14 -7.18 16.21
CA LYS A 171 85.63 -6.38 17.36
C LYS A 171 85.91 -7.26 18.59
N ALA A 172 85.00 -8.17 18.92
CA ALA A 172 85.18 -9.10 20.02
C ALA A 172 86.38 -10.03 19.79
N LYS A 173 86.54 -10.56 18.57
CA LYS A 173 87.69 -11.38 18.18
C LYS A 173 89.02 -10.63 18.31
N LEU A 174 89.06 -9.36 17.88
CA LEU A 174 90.24 -8.51 18.03
C LEU A 174 90.59 -8.28 19.52
N ASN A 175 89.59 -8.07 20.37
CA ASN A 175 89.80 -7.92 21.81
C ASN A 175 90.36 -9.21 22.45
N ASN A 176 89.85 -10.37 22.06
CA ASN A 176 90.35 -11.67 22.52
C ASN A 176 91.80 -11.90 22.09
N LEU A 177 92.17 -11.55 20.85
CA LEU A 177 93.56 -11.62 20.39
C LEU A 177 94.48 -10.68 21.17
N LYS A 178 94.03 -9.47 21.50
CA LYS A 178 94.79 -8.53 22.36
C LYS A 178 95.08 -9.14 23.73
N LYS A 179 94.07 -9.72 24.38
CA LYS A 179 94.22 -10.41 25.68
C LYS A 179 95.20 -11.58 25.58
N LYS A 180 95.08 -12.41 24.54
CA LYS A 180 95.97 -13.55 24.31
C LYS A 180 97.42 -13.11 24.07
N LEU A 181 97.62 -12.08 23.26
CA LEU A 181 98.95 -11.50 23.00
C LEU A 181 99.60 -10.98 24.29
N GLU A 182 98.84 -10.30 25.14
CA GLU A 182 99.33 -9.80 26.42
C GLU A 182 99.71 -10.94 27.37
N HIS A 183 98.93 -12.01 27.40
CA HIS A 183 99.27 -13.21 28.17
C HIS A 183 100.56 -13.87 27.66
N GLU A 184 100.70 -14.11 26.35
CA GLU A 184 101.88 -14.76 25.78
C GLU A 184 103.14 -13.93 26.06
N LYS A 185 103.07 -12.59 25.93
CA LYS A 185 104.19 -11.69 26.28
C LYS A 185 104.66 -11.84 27.74
N ARG A 186 103.74 -12.10 28.67
CA ARG A 186 104.03 -12.13 30.12
C ARG A 186 104.44 -13.51 30.62
N PHE A 187 103.93 -14.58 30.00
CA PHE A 187 103.97 -15.93 30.60
C PHE A 187 104.56 -17.02 29.70
N THR A 188 104.84 -16.77 28.42
CA THR A 188 105.40 -17.78 27.52
C THR A 188 106.69 -17.28 26.85
N LYS A 189 107.61 -18.20 26.51
CA LYS A 189 108.83 -17.89 25.72
C LYS A 189 108.59 -18.00 24.21
N THR A 190 107.32 -18.09 23.79
CA THR A 190 106.91 -18.37 22.41
C THR A 190 106.96 -17.09 21.55
N GLY A 191 107.32 -17.22 20.27
CA GLY A 191 107.32 -16.09 19.33
C GLY A 191 105.91 -15.53 19.07
N THR A 192 105.72 -14.23 19.29
CA THR A 192 104.41 -13.56 19.16
C THR A 192 104.11 -12.97 17.77
N SER A 193 104.94 -13.26 16.77
CA SER A 193 104.86 -12.68 15.43
C SER A 193 103.55 -13.05 14.71
N GLY A 194 103.11 -14.31 14.81
CA GLY A 194 101.86 -14.76 14.19
C GLY A 194 100.61 -14.08 14.77
N LEU A 195 100.54 -13.92 16.09
CA LEU A 195 99.44 -13.19 16.75
C LEU A 195 99.42 -11.71 16.39
N ARG A 196 100.60 -11.07 16.28
CA ARG A 196 100.70 -9.68 15.83
C ARG A 196 100.19 -9.51 14.41
N LYS A 197 100.60 -10.39 13.49
CA LYS A 197 100.11 -10.38 12.11
C LYS A 197 98.58 -10.54 12.03
N GLN A 198 98.01 -11.54 12.72
CA GLN A 198 96.55 -11.71 12.76
C GLN A 198 95.81 -10.51 13.35
N MET A 199 96.39 -9.85 14.36
CA MET A 199 95.83 -8.63 14.96
C MET A 199 95.87 -7.47 13.97
N ASP A 200 96.96 -7.28 13.25
CA ASP A 200 97.13 -6.21 12.27
C ASP A 200 96.20 -6.41 11.06
N ASP A 201 96.08 -7.64 10.56
CA ASP A 201 95.16 -8.02 9.49
C ASP A 201 93.70 -7.70 9.89
N LEU A 202 93.27 -8.14 11.09
CA LEU A 202 91.94 -7.83 11.61
C LEU A 202 91.73 -6.34 11.86
N LYS A 203 92.75 -5.61 12.33
CA LYS A 203 92.66 -4.16 12.56
C LYS A 203 92.46 -3.40 11.26
N ASN A 204 93.12 -3.81 10.19
CA ASN A 204 92.96 -3.23 8.85
C ASN A 204 91.56 -3.49 8.28
N ASP A 205 91.09 -4.74 8.35
CA ASP A 205 89.75 -5.13 7.94
C ASP A 205 88.64 -4.38 8.72
N LEU A 206 88.87 -4.19 10.02
CA LEU A 206 87.93 -3.49 10.89
C LEU A 206 87.91 -1.99 10.62
N LYS A 207 89.05 -1.37 10.26
CA LYS A 207 89.12 0.04 9.84
C LYS A 207 88.30 0.29 8.57
N LEU A 208 88.39 -0.61 7.59
CA LEU A 208 87.56 -0.57 6.39
C LEU A 208 86.07 -0.75 6.74
N SER A 209 85.76 -1.72 7.59
CA SER A 209 84.38 -2.00 8.01
C SER A 209 83.75 -0.89 8.84
N GLN A 210 84.55 -0.15 9.63
CA GLN A 210 84.08 0.93 10.50
C GLN A 210 83.51 2.12 9.71
N SER A 211 84.06 2.44 8.54
CA SER A 211 83.50 3.47 7.65
C SER A 211 82.09 3.09 7.15
N LYS A 212 81.94 1.86 6.66
CA LYS A 212 80.66 1.27 6.26
C LYS A 212 79.66 1.15 7.41
N LYS A 213 80.15 0.99 8.64
CA LYS A 213 79.31 0.88 9.85
C LYS A 213 78.46 2.14 10.06
N VAL A 214 79.07 3.32 9.96
CA VAL A 214 78.38 4.59 10.22
C VAL A 214 77.28 4.83 9.17
N GLU A 215 77.58 4.57 7.90
CA GLU A 215 76.61 4.65 6.80
C GLU A 215 75.46 3.66 6.98
N ALA A 216 75.77 2.41 7.37
CA ALA A 216 74.76 1.39 7.64
C ALA A 216 73.86 1.73 8.83
N GLU A 217 74.40 2.29 9.91
CA GLU A 217 73.61 2.75 11.06
C GLU A 217 72.70 3.94 10.70
N ALA A 218 73.17 4.87 9.88
CA ALA A 218 72.35 5.98 9.39
C ALA A 218 71.21 5.47 8.50
N LYS A 219 71.51 4.57 7.57
CA LYS A 219 70.51 3.95 6.68
C LYS A 219 69.48 3.13 7.46
N ALA A 220 69.90 2.37 8.48
CA ALA A 220 68.98 1.64 9.35
C ALA A 220 67.97 2.56 10.04
N LYS A 221 68.42 3.71 10.57
CA LYS A 221 67.54 4.70 11.20
C LYS A 221 66.56 5.31 10.20
N GLU A 222 67.01 5.59 8.98
CA GLU A 222 66.14 6.09 7.91
C GLU A 222 65.04 5.07 7.57
N ILE A 223 65.42 3.79 7.40
CA ILE A 223 64.46 2.70 7.15
C ILE A 223 63.47 2.54 8.32
N GLU A 224 63.95 2.59 9.57
CA GLU A 224 63.08 2.50 10.75
C GLU A 224 62.06 3.65 10.82
N ASN A 225 62.45 4.86 10.40
CA ASN A 225 61.52 5.99 10.30
C ASN A 225 60.50 5.78 9.18
N LYS A 226 60.93 5.37 7.98
CA LYS A 226 60.00 5.06 6.87
C LYS A 226 59.00 3.97 7.24
N LEU A 227 59.43 2.92 7.95
CA LEU A 227 58.56 1.85 8.44
C LEU A 227 57.51 2.36 9.44
N LYS A 228 57.86 3.30 10.32
CA LYS A 228 56.88 3.96 11.20
C LYS A 228 55.85 4.77 10.41
N ASP A 229 56.29 5.52 9.41
CA ASP A 229 55.39 6.33 8.58
C ASP A 229 54.44 5.43 7.78
N ILE A 230 54.95 4.34 7.18
CA ILE A 230 54.12 3.34 6.49
C ILE A 230 53.11 2.69 7.46
N THR A 231 53.51 2.42 8.71
CA THR A 231 52.62 1.81 9.70
C THR A 231 51.44 2.73 10.01
N LYS A 232 51.68 4.01 10.25
CA LYS A 232 50.62 5.00 10.46
C LYS A 232 49.72 5.13 9.23
N TYR A 233 50.33 5.24 8.06
CA TYR A 233 49.59 5.37 6.82
C TYR A 233 48.71 4.14 6.52
N LYS A 234 49.18 2.92 6.81
CA LYS A 234 48.36 1.70 6.72
C LYS A 234 47.18 1.72 7.69
N GLU A 235 47.36 2.25 8.90
CA GLU A 235 46.28 2.39 9.88
C GLU A 235 45.20 3.36 9.38
N ASP A 236 45.61 4.49 8.80
CA ASP A 236 44.70 5.46 8.18
C ASP A 236 43.92 4.83 7.00
N LEU A 237 44.60 4.11 6.11
CA LEU A 237 43.96 3.40 4.99
C LEU A 237 42.97 2.34 5.48
N LEU A 238 43.30 1.60 6.55
CA LEU A 238 42.40 0.59 7.12
C LEU A 238 41.14 1.24 7.71
N ASN A 239 41.28 2.37 8.38
CA ASN A 239 40.13 3.13 8.91
C ASN A 239 39.24 3.65 7.78
N GLU A 240 39.84 4.15 6.70
CA GLU A 240 39.13 4.58 5.50
C GLU A 240 38.40 3.40 4.85
N GLN A 241 39.06 2.25 4.70
CA GLN A 241 38.48 1.01 4.17
C GLN A 241 37.24 0.59 4.96
N ASN A 242 37.34 0.56 6.30
CA ASN A 242 36.21 0.21 7.17
C ASN A 242 35.04 1.18 7.00
N SER A 243 35.32 2.49 7.01
CA SER A 243 34.28 3.52 6.86
C SER A 243 33.57 3.42 5.52
N ARG A 244 34.31 3.16 4.43
CA ARG A 244 33.75 2.95 3.09
C ARG A 244 32.92 1.68 3.01
N GLN A 245 33.39 0.59 3.62
CA GLN A 245 32.65 -0.66 3.65
C GLN A 245 31.33 -0.51 4.42
N ASP A 246 31.33 0.22 5.55
CA ASP A 246 30.12 0.51 6.30
C ASP A 246 29.11 1.32 5.48
N TYR A 247 29.58 2.35 4.76
CA TYR A 247 28.72 3.14 3.86
C TYR A 247 28.12 2.29 2.73
N ILE A 248 28.90 1.42 2.09
CA ILE A 248 28.40 0.48 1.08
C ILE A 248 27.33 -0.45 1.68
N ASN A 249 27.55 -0.96 2.89
CA ASN A 249 26.59 -1.82 3.58
C ASN A 249 25.27 -1.08 3.88
N GLU A 250 25.33 0.21 4.23
CA GLU A 250 24.14 1.07 4.41
C GLU A 250 23.36 1.21 3.10
N LEU A 251 24.04 1.53 1.99
CA LEU A 251 23.42 1.65 0.68
C LEU A 251 22.76 0.34 0.22
N GLN A 252 23.40 -0.80 0.49
CA GLN A 252 22.83 -2.12 0.19
C GLN A 252 21.56 -2.42 1.01
N ARG A 253 21.50 -2.00 2.27
CA ARG A 253 20.28 -2.13 3.08
C ARG A 253 19.16 -1.26 2.53
N ASP A 254 19.47 -0.02 2.16
CA ASP A 254 18.50 0.90 1.55
C ASP A 254 17.94 0.33 0.25
N LYS A 255 18.79 -0.22 -0.61
CA LYS A 255 18.37 -0.89 -1.84
C LYS A 255 17.41 -2.05 -1.56
N LYS A 256 17.75 -2.92 -0.61
CA LYS A 256 16.90 -4.05 -0.23
C LYS A 256 15.54 -3.59 0.31
N ASN A 257 15.51 -2.57 1.16
CA ASN A 257 14.28 -2.01 1.70
C ASN A 257 13.37 -1.50 0.57
N LEU A 258 13.96 -0.90 -0.46
CA LEU A 258 13.23 -0.35 -1.60
C LEU A 258 12.71 -1.45 -2.55
N GLU A 259 13.49 -2.51 -2.78
CA GLU A 259 13.02 -3.72 -3.49
C GLU A 259 11.85 -4.40 -2.75
N GLU A 260 11.89 -4.44 -1.41
CA GLU A 260 10.78 -4.95 -0.60
C GLU A 260 9.52 -4.08 -0.74
N LEU A 261 9.66 -2.74 -0.79
CA LEU A 261 8.55 -1.82 -1.06
C LEU A 261 7.96 -2.05 -2.46
N GLU A 262 8.79 -2.24 -3.48
CA GLU A 262 8.33 -2.50 -4.85
C GLU A 262 7.58 -3.84 -4.95
N THR A 263 8.04 -4.85 -4.21
CA THR A 263 7.36 -6.15 -4.10
C THR A 263 6.00 -6.03 -3.39
N ARG A 264 5.92 -5.24 -2.30
CA ARG A 264 4.63 -4.97 -1.65
C ARG A 264 3.68 -4.23 -2.58
N LYS A 265 4.19 -3.27 -3.36
CA LYS A 265 3.41 -2.51 -4.33
C LYS A 265 2.79 -3.41 -5.40
N SER A 266 3.54 -4.37 -5.96
CA SER A 266 3.00 -5.32 -6.94
C SER A 266 1.91 -6.20 -6.33
N GLN A 267 2.10 -6.69 -5.12
CA GLN A 267 1.08 -7.47 -4.39
C GLN A 267 -0.21 -6.68 -4.10
N PHE A 268 -0.09 -5.38 -3.82
CA PHE A 268 -1.26 -4.51 -3.65
C PHE A 268 -2.01 -4.31 -4.96
N LYS A 269 -1.29 -4.16 -6.08
CA LYS A 269 -1.88 -4.03 -7.41
C LYS A 269 -2.66 -5.28 -7.82
N ASP A 270 -2.09 -6.46 -7.60
CA ASP A 270 -2.74 -7.74 -7.90
C ASP A 270 -4.03 -7.98 -7.09
N LYS A 271 -4.09 -7.46 -5.86
CA LYS A 271 -5.31 -7.52 -5.02
C LYS A 271 -6.39 -6.51 -5.43
N GLN A 272 -5.99 -5.41 -6.05
CA GLN A 272 -6.90 -4.36 -6.52
C GLN A 272 -7.60 -4.78 -7.83
N ASP A 273 -6.91 -5.54 -8.69
CA ASP A 273 -7.48 -6.09 -9.94
C ASP A 273 -8.47 -7.26 -9.70
N LEU A 274 -8.62 -7.73 -8.45
CA LEU A 274 -9.54 -8.80 -8.03
C LEU A 274 -10.90 -8.30 -7.50
N TYR A 275 -11.10 -6.99 -7.35
CA TYR A 275 -12.34 -6.36 -6.88
C TYR A 275 -12.93 -5.44 -7.94
#